data_AF-A0A920KLV1-F1
#
_entry.id   AF-A0A920KLV1-F1
#
_cell.length_a   1.000
_cell.length_b   1.000
_cell.length_c   1.000
_cell.angle_alpha   90.00
_cell.angle_beta   90.00
_cell.angle_gamma   90.00
#
_symmetry.space_group_name_H-M   'P 1'
#
loop_
_entity.id
_entity.type
_entity.pdbx_description
1 polymer ?
#
loop_
_entity_poly.entity_id
_entity_poly.type
_entity_poly.pdbx_seq_one_letter_code
_entity_poly.pdbx_strand_id
1 'polypeptide(L)' 'MAFAGHISIGNNVVIAAKSGVTKNIKDNSRIAGFPAVDLKLWKKTIIKLRKQ' A
#
# COMPACT_ATOMS: atom_id res chain seq x y z
N MET A 1 -6.29 -9.23 -5.38
CA MET A 1 -5.70 -7.88 -5.43
C MET A 1 -6.76 -6.98 -6.04
N ALA A 2 -7.11 -5.87 -5.41
CA ALA A 2 -8.18 -4.99 -5.89
C ALA A 2 -7.61 -3.61 -6.15
N PHE A 3 -7.89 -3.08 -7.35
CA PHE A 3 -7.56 -1.74 -7.78
C PHE A 3 -8.86 -0.95 -7.89
N ALA A 4 -8.95 0.22 -7.26
CA ALA A 4 -10.07 1.12 -7.50
C ALA A 4 -9.99 1.63 -8.97
N GLY A 5 -11.12 1.71 -9.68
CA GLY A 5 -11.17 1.98 -11.13
C GLY A 5 -10.62 3.33 -11.62
N HIS A 6 -10.10 4.18 -10.73
CA HIS A 6 -9.59 5.52 -11.02
C HIS A 6 -8.30 5.84 -10.25
N ILE A 7 -7.31 4.95 -10.33
CA ILE A 7 -6.02 5.17 -9.67
C ILE A 7 -4.89 5.10 -10.71
N SER A 8 -4.00 6.08 -10.65
CA SER A 8 -2.73 6.03 -11.39
C SER A 8 -1.67 5.41 -10.51
N ILE A 9 -0.94 4.45 -11.07
CA ILE A 9 0.19 3.78 -10.42
C ILE A 9 1.42 4.15 -11.25
N GLY A 10 2.38 4.81 -10.62
CA GLY A 10 3.64 5.18 -11.26
C GLY A 10 4.53 3.97 -11.59
N ASN A 11 5.62 4.25 -12.27
CA ASN A 11 6.63 3.26 -12.64
C ASN A 11 7.45 2.79 -11.44
N ASN A 12 7.88 1.52 -11.44
CA ASN A 12 8.67 0.91 -10.36
C ASN A 12 7.99 0.90 -8.98
N VAL A 13 6.66 0.79 -8.95
CA VAL A 13 5.89 0.67 -7.70
C VAL A 13 5.89 -0.78 -7.21
N VAL A 14 6.24 -0.99 -5.95
CA VAL A 14 6.21 -2.32 -5.31
C VAL A 14 4.97 -2.40 -4.42
N ILE A 15 4.05 -3.31 -4.76
CA ILE A 15 2.80 -3.52 -4.02
C ILE A 15 2.86 -4.91 -3.38
N ALA A 16 2.80 -4.97 -2.05
CA ALA A 16 2.83 -6.24 -1.32
C ALA A 16 1.53 -7.07 -1.50
N ALA A 17 1.61 -8.38 -1.26
CA ALA A 17 0.45 -9.28 -1.36
C ALA A 17 -0.70 -8.85 -0.43
N LYS A 18 -1.95 -9.06 -0.89
CA LYS A 18 -3.19 -8.63 -0.20
C LYS A 18 -3.34 -7.11 -0.06
N SER A 19 -2.74 -6.32 -0.93
CA SER A 19 -2.96 -4.87 -0.96
C SER A 19 -4.21 -4.45 -1.73
N GLY A 20 -4.89 -3.43 -1.19
CA GLY A 20 -6.04 -2.77 -1.83
C GLY A 20 -5.70 -1.34 -2.17
N VAL A 21 -5.43 -1.08 -3.44
CA VAL A 21 -5.01 0.26 -3.87
C VAL A 21 -6.24 1.11 -4.10
N THR A 22 -6.47 2.07 -3.21
CA THR A 22 -7.63 2.97 -3.23
C THR A 22 -7.23 4.42 -3.56
N LYS A 23 -5.94 4.68 -3.77
CA LYS A 23 -5.37 6.01 -4.02
C LYS A 23 -4.29 5.96 -5.09
N ASN A 24 -4.00 7.12 -5.67
CA ASN A 24 -2.91 7.30 -6.64
C ASN A 24 -1.55 7.06 -5.98
N ILE A 25 -0.68 6.31 -6.66
CA ILE A 25 0.64 5.92 -6.18
C ILE A 25 1.70 6.52 -7.08
N LYS A 26 2.67 7.22 -6.48
CA LYS A 26 3.80 7.82 -7.19
C LYS A 26 4.80 6.77 -7.64
N ASP A 27 5.58 7.10 -8.65
CA ASP A 27 6.70 6.28 -9.12
C ASP A 27 7.67 5.93 -7.98
N ASN A 28 8.33 4.77 -8.09
CA ASN A 28 9.30 4.24 -7.11
C ASN A 28 8.75 4.07 -5.68
N SER A 29 7.43 4.08 -5.50
CA SER A 29 6.81 3.92 -4.18
C SER A 29 6.69 2.46 -3.78
N ARG A 30 6.85 2.18 -2.49
CA ARG A 30 6.65 0.83 -1.93
C ARG A 30 5.48 0.86 -0.98
N ILE A 31 4.41 0.15 -1.30
CA ILE A 31 3.16 0.16 -0.54
C ILE A 31 2.74 -1.26 -0.12
N ALA A 32 2.04 -1.36 1.00
CA ALA A 32 1.58 -2.63 1.55
C ALA A 32 0.27 -2.45 2.36
N GLY A 33 -0.46 -3.55 2.55
CA GLY A 33 -1.70 -3.61 3.33
C GLY A 33 -2.97 -3.24 2.56
N PHE A 34 -4.11 -3.41 3.23
CA PHE A 34 -5.44 -3.08 2.72
C PHE A 34 -6.13 -2.14 3.73
N PRO A 35 -6.36 -0.86 3.40
CA PRO A 35 -5.97 -0.17 2.17
C PRO A 35 -4.44 -0.03 2.02
N ALA A 36 -3.96 0.11 0.78
CA ALA A 36 -2.54 0.20 0.48
C ALA A 36 -1.97 1.52 0.99
N VAL A 37 -1.00 1.43 1.90
CA VAL A 37 -0.31 2.57 2.51
C VAL A 37 1.20 2.41 2.35
N ASP A 38 1.94 3.51 2.53
CA ASP A 38 3.40 3.49 2.46
C ASP A 38 4.01 2.42 3.38
N LEU A 39 5.02 1.71 2.90
CA LEU A 39 5.67 0.62 3.62
C LEU A 39 6.14 1.03 5.04
N LYS A 40 6.61 2.26 5.23
CA LYS A 40 7.01 2.76 6.57
C LYS A 40 5.81 2.88 7.50
N LEU A 41 4.69 3.40 6.99
CA LEU A 41 3.45 3.53 7.75
C LEU A 41 2.85 2.15 8.04
N TRP A 42 2.82 1.26 7.05
CA TRP A 42 2.34 -0.10 7.19
C TRP A 42 3.11 -0.87 8.27
N LYS A 43 4.44 -0.77 8.31
CA LYS A 43 5.27 -1.38 9.36
C LYS A 43 4.87 -0.88 10.75
N LYS A 44 4.67 0.43 10.92
CA LYS A 44 4.20 1.00 12.20
C LYS A 44 2.81 0.47 12.57
N THR A 45 1.90 0.41 11.60
CA THR A 45 0.55 -0.13 11.80
C THR A 45 0.59 -1.59 12.22
N ILE A 46 1.39 -2.44 11.57
CA ILE A 46 1.54 -3.85 11.96
C ILE A 46 2.12 -3.99 13.36
N ILE A 47 3.12 -3.18 13.72
CA ILE A 47 3.68 -3.19 15.08
C ILE A 47 2.60 -2.81 16.10
N LYS A 48 1.76 -1.81 15.78
CA LYS A 48 0.63 -1.41 16.63
C LYS A 48 -0.46 -2.48 16.72
N LEU A 49 -0.81 -3.12 15.60
CA LEU A 49 -1.77 -4.23 15.54
C LEU A 49 -1.29 -5.46 16.31
N ARG A 50 0.01 -5.76 16.27
CA ARG A 50 0.62 -6.88 16.99
C ARG A 50 0.74 -6.62 18.51
N LYS A 51 0.62 -5.36 18.94
CA LYS A 51 0.65 -4.97 20.36
C LYS A 51 -0.74 -4.93 21.02
N GLN A 52 -1.78 -5.40 20.35
CA GLN A 52 -3.10 -5.65 20.94
C GLN A 52 -3.30 -7.13 21.25
#